data_AF-A0A0C2G9D7-F1
#
_entry.id   AF-A0A0C2G9D7-F1
#
_cell.length_a   1.000
_cell.length_b   1.000
_cell.length_c   1.000
_cell.angle_alpha   90.00
_cell.angle_beta   90.00
_cell.angle_gamma   90.00
#
_symmetry.space_group_name_H-M   'P 1'
#
loop_
_entity.id
_entity.type
_entity.pdbx_description
1 polymer ?
#
loop_
_entity_poly.entity_id
_entity_poly.type
_entity_poly.pdbx_seq_one_letter_code
_entity_poly.pdbx_strand_id
1 'polypeptide(L)'
;MNRGYLADPAEVEEARQRLGLVMGYEVPKEEARLGDKGPSQVFYGIPPGALVSLADKKVFVPTNPIVRDYYQKSFVADKQFP
;
A
#
# COMPACT_ATOMS: atom_id res chain seq x y z
N MET A 1 6.60 12.39 -14.97
CA MET A 1 6.87 11.18 -14.16
C MET A 1 5.73 11.02 -13.19
N ASN A 2 4.98 9.94 -13.32
CA ASN A 2 3.79 9.69 -12.51
C ASN A 2 4.23 9.22 -11.13
N ARG A 3 3.58 9.69 -10.06
CA ARG A 3 3.86 9.33 -8.66
C ARG A 3 3.38 7.90 -8.38
N GLY A 4 4.01 6.92 -9.03
CA GLY A 4 3.63 5.52 -8.97
C GLY A 4 3.92 4.90 -7.61
N TYR A 5 3.04 4.01 -7.14
CA TYR A 5 3.17 3.34 -5.84
C TYR A 5 4.28 2.27 -5.80
N LEU A 6 4.91 1.97 -6.94
CA LEU A 6 6.08 1.10 -7.07
C LEU A 6 7.37 1.88 -7.37
N ALA A 7 7.32 3.21 -7.40
CA ALA A 7 8.49 4.04 -7.65
C ALA A 7 9.38 4.14 -6.39
N ASP A 8 10.65 4.50 -6.59
CA ASP A 8 11.53 4.81 -5.47
C ASP A 8 11.02 6.06 -4.73
N PRO A 9 10.74 5.98 -3.41
CA PRO A 9 10.28 7.12 -2.64
C PRO A 9 11.24 8.32 -2.68
N ALA A 10 12.56 8.09 -2.81
CA ALA A 10 13.54 9.16 -2.89
C ALA A 10 13.39 9.98 -4.20
N GLU A 11 13.22 9.30 -5.33
CA GLU A 11 13.00 9.94 -6.63
C GLU A 11 11.69 10.74 -6.65
N VAL A 12 10.64 10.22 -6.00
CA VAL A 12 9.35 10.91 -5.88
C VAL A 12 9.49 12.21 -5.09
N GLU A 13 10.28 12.21 -4.03
CA GLU A 13 10.54 13.40 -3.21
C GLU A 13 11.42 14.43 -3.94
N GLU A 14 12.45 14.00 -4.66
CA GLU A 14 13.26 14.87 -5.51
C GLU A 14 12.40 15.53 -6.60
N ALA A 15 11.55 14.75 -7.28
CA ALA A 15 10.64 15.27 -8.30
C ALA A 15 9.66 16.30 -7.74
N ARG A 16 9.26 16.16 -6.48
CA ARG A 16 8.40 17.10 -5.76
C ARG A 16 9.13 18.41 -5.45
N GLN A 17 10.37 18.36 -4.97
CA GLN A 17 11.19 19.57 -4.74
C GLN A 17 11.42 20.34 -6.05
N ARG A 18 11.77 19.61 -7.12
CA ARG A 18 11.93 20.19 -8.46
C ARG A 18 10.66 20.86 -8.97
N LEU A 19 9.48 20.29 -8.71
CA LEU A 19 8.21 20.90 -9.08
C LEU A 19 7.97 22.22 -8.36
N GLY A 20 8.28 22.31 -7.06
CA GLY A 20 8.20 23.55 -6.28
C GLY A 20 9.09 24.66 -6.86
N LEU A 21 10.34 24.32 -7.22
CA LEU A 21 11.26 25.25 -7.86
C LEU A 21 10.75 25.75 -9.22
N VAL A 22 10.21 24.85 -10.06
CA VAL A 22 9.69 25.19 -11.39
C VAL A 22 8.43 26.06 -11.30
N MET A 23 7.56 25.78 -10.32
CA MET A 23 6.26 26.46 -10.17
C MET A 23 6.30 27.65 -9.20
N GLY A 24 7.44 27.91 -8.54
CA GLY A 24 7.62 29.05 -7.65
C GLY A 24 6.90 28.95 -6.31
N TYR A 25 6.68 27.74 -5.77
CA TYR A 25 6.07 27.55 -4.45
C TYR A 25 7.00 26.78 -3.50
N GLU A 26 6.87 27.06 -2.20
CA GLU A 26 7.59 26.34 -1.15
C GLU A 26 6.93 24.99 -0.88
N VAL A 27 7.71 23.92 -0.95
CA VAL A 27 7.24 22.58 -0.63
C VAL A 27 7.05 22.45 0.89
N PRO A 28 5.85 22.12 1.39
CA PRO A 28 5.63 21.97 2.83
C PRO A 28 6.41 20.78 3.38
N LYS A 29 7.02 20.95 4.56
CA LYS A 29 7.83 19.93 5.24
C LYS A 29 7.00 18.75 5.75
N GLU A 30 5.76 19.01 6.14
CA GLU A 30 4.83 18.01 6.64
C GLU A 30 3.54 18.04 5.83
N GLU A 31 3.09 16.86 5.43
CA GLU A 31 1.77 16.68 4.85
C GLU A 31 0.99 15.67 5.68
N ALA A 32 -0.30 15.94 5.85
CA ALA A 32 -1.23 14.94 6.33
C ALA A 32 -1.36 13.83 5.29
N ARG A 33 -0.51 12.80 5.40
CA ARG A 33 -0.57 11.61 4.58
C ARG A 33 -1.52 10.60 5.23
N LEU A 34 -2.57 10.22 4.51
CA LEU A 34 -3.20 8.92 4.75
C LEU A 34 -2.13 7.86 4.46
N GLY A 35 -2.00 6.86 5.35
CA GLY A 35 -0.99 5.81 5.15
C GLY A 35 -1.12 5.16 3.77
N ASP A 36 0.01 4.86 3.13
CA ASP A 36 -0.01 4.21 1.83
C ASP A 36 -0.56 2.79 1.94
N LYS A 37 -1.40 2.40 0.98
CA LYS A 37 -1.84 1.01 0.86
C LYS A 37 -0.67 0.15 0.42
N GLY A 38 -0.59 -1.07 0.97
CA GLY A 38 0.35 -2.06 0.46
C GLY A 38 0.07 -2.37 -1.03
N PRO A 39 1.09 -2.73 -1.84
CA PRO A 39 0.91 -3.02 -3.26
C PRO A 39 -0.13 -4.10 -3.58
N SER A 40 -0.27 -5.11 -2.70
CA SER A 40 -1.26 -6.19 -2.82
C SER A 40 -2.56 -5.91 -2.07
N GLN A 41 -2.67 -4.76 -1.40
CA GLN A 41 -3.79 -4.43 -0.55
C GLN A 41 -4.91 -3.77 -1.34
N VAL A 42 -6.06 -4.44 -1.41
CA VAL A 42 -7.23 -3.94 -2.14
C VAL A 42 -7.97 -2.84 -1.37
N PHE A 43 -8.15 -3.00 -0.06
CA PHE A 43 -8.90 -2.05 0.78
C PHE A 43 -7.99 -1.40 1.83
N TYR A 44 -8.14 -0.09 2.05
CA TYR A 44 -7.40 0.59 3.11
C TYR A 44 -7.84 0.08 4.49
N GLY A 45 -6.88 -0.28 5.34
CA GLY A 45 -7.15 -0.77 6.70
C GLY A 45 -7.60 -2.23 6.80
N ILE A 46 -7.88 -2.93 5.69
CA ILE A 46 -8.24 -4.36 5.71
C ILE A 46 -7.11 -5.16 5.04
N PRO A 47 -6.46 -6.10 5.74
CA PRO A 47 -5.39 -6.89 5.17
C PRO A 47 -5.92 -7.96 4.20
N PRO A 48 -5.12 -8.40 3.22
CA PRO A 48 -5.45 -9.53 2.36
C PRO A 48 -5.73 -10.80 3.18
N GLY A 49 -6.69 -11.61 2.72
CA GLY A 49 -7.11 -12.84 3.40
C GLY A 49 -8.08 -12.64 4.57
N ALA A 50 -8.44 -11.41 4.92
CA ALA A 50 -9.44 -11.14 5.95
C ALA A 50 -10.87 -11.42 5.47
N LEU A 51 -11.71 -11.96 6.36
CA LEU A 51 -13.13 -12.19 6.14
C LEU A 51 -13.96 -11.11 6.84
N VAL A 52 -14.79 -10.40 6.09
CA VAL A 52 -15.68 -9.36 6.63
C VAL A 52 -17.08 -9.94 6.82
N SER A 53 -17.53 -10.03 8.07
CA SER A 53 -18.93 -10.37 8.39
C SER A 53 -19.74 -9.10 8.55
N LEU A 54 -20.68 -8.86 7.64
CA LEU A 54 -21.58 -7.73 7.70
C LEU A 54 -22.65 -7.90 8.79
N ALA A 55 -23.09 -9.13 9.03
CA ALA A 55 -24.06 -9.46 10.06
C ALA A 55 -23.51 -9.16 11.47
N ASP A 56 -22.28 -9.59 11.72
CA ASP A 56 -21.62 -9.40 13.03
C ASP A 56 -20.90 -8.06 13.15
N LYS A 57 -20.76 -7.32 12.04
CA LYS A 57 -19.93 -6.11 11.92
C LYS A 57 -18.49 -6.34 12.41
N LYS A 58 -17.91 -7.48 12.05
CA LYS A 58 -16.58 -7.92 12.48
C LYS A 58 -15.70 -8.31 11.29
N VAL A 59 -14.39 -8.17 11.48
CA VAL A 59 -13.37 -8.61 10.54
C VAL A 59 -12.56 -9.74 11.20
N PHE A 60 -12.50 -10.89 10.54
CA PHE A 60 -11.75 -12.06 10.99
C PHE A 60 -10.46 -12.19 10.18
N VAL A 61 -9.32 -12.26 10.86
CA VAL A 61 -7.99 -12.41 10.26
C VAL A 61 -7.61 -13.90 10.25
N PRO A 62 -6.96 -14.43 9.20
CA PRO A 62 -6.58 -15.83 9.13
C PRO A 62 -5.62 -16.21 10.26
N THR A 63 -5.95 -17.27 11.00
CA THR A 63 -5.15 -17.82 12.09
C THR A 63 -4.27 -18.99 11.65
N ASN A 64 -4.70 -19.74 10.62
CA ASN A 64 -3.92 -20.85 10.09
C ASN A 64 -2.61 -20.32 9.48
N PRO A 65 -1.44 -20.85 9.88
CA PRO A 65 -0.14 -20.35 9.43
C PRO A 65 0.05 -20.44 7.91
N ILE A 66 -0.48 -21.48 7.26
CA ILE A 66 -0.36 -21.69 5.81
C ILE A 66 -1.14 -20.61 5.05
N VAL A 67 -2.37 -20.34 5.48
CA VAL A 67 -3.24 -19.34 4.87
C VAL A 67 -2.68 -17.94 5.10
N ARG A 68 -2.20 -17.67 6.32
CA ARG A 68 -1.55 -16.41 6.67
C ARG A 68 -0.33 -16.16 5.76
N ASP A 69 0.53 -17.15 5.61
CA ASP A 69 1.71 -17.08 4.74
C ASP A 69 1.34 -16.83 3.28
N TYR A 70 0.28 -17.45 2.78
CA TYR A 70 -0.16 -17.26 1.39
C TYR A 70 -0.59 -15.80 1.11
N TYR A 71 -1.39 -15.20 2.00
CA TYR A 71 -1.92 -13.85 1.80
C TYR A 71 -1.00 -12.72 2.27
N GLN A 72 -0.07 -12.99 3.21
CA GLN A 72 0.80 -11.96 3.79
C GLN A 72 2.20 -11.93 3.18
N LYS A 73 2.61 -12.94 2.40
CA LYS A 73 3.91 -12.89 1.70
C LYS A 73 3.92 -11.76 0.68
N SER A 74 4.91 -10.89 0.81
CA SER A 74 5.21 -9.81 -0.12
C SER A 74 5.42 -10.39 -1.51
N PHE A 75 4.47 -10.15 -2.42
CA PHE A 75 4.59 -10.47 -3.84
C PHE A 75 4.96 -11.93 -4.15
N VAL A 76 4.02 -12.84 -3.96
CA VAL A 76 4.02 -14.09 -4.72
C VAL A 76 3.23 -13.81 -5.98
N ALA A 77 3.90 -13.37 -7.05
CA ALA A 77 3.38 -13.57 -8.40
C ALA A 77 2.96 -15.03 -8.47
N ASP A 78 1.71 -15.29 -8.87
CA ASP A 78 1.06 -16.60 -8.90
C ASP A 78 2.10 -17.71 -9.06
N LYS A 79 2.46 -18.36 -7.95
CA LYS A 79 3.18 -19.63 -8.04
C LYS A 79 2.19 -20.57 -8.66
N GLN A 80 2.25 -20.71 -9.99
CA GLN A 80 1.69 -21.85 -10.68
C GLN A 80 2.25 -23.08 -9.97
N PHE A 81 1.41 -23.71 -9.16
CA PHE A 81 1.69 -25.05 -8.68
C PHE A 81 1.65 -25.96 -9.92
N PRO A 82 2.62 -26.89 -10.06
CA PRO A 82 2.60 -27.86 -11.15
C PRO A 82 1.39 -28.80 -11.07
#